data_AF-A0A2P6RN96-F1
#
_entry.id   AF-A0A2P6RN96-F1
#
_cell.length_a   1.000
_cell.length_b   1.000
_cell.length_c   1.000
_cell.angle_alpha   90.00
_cell.angle_beta   90.00
_cell.angle_gamma   90.00
#
_symmetry.space_group_name_H-M   'P 1'
#
loop_
_entity.id
_entity.type
_entity.pdbx_description
1 polymer ?
#
loop_
_entity_poly.entity_id
_entity_poly.type
_entity_poly.pdbx_seq_one_letter_code
_entity_poly.pdbx_strand_id
1 'polypeptide(L)'
;MRLERISIPSIAKHPMQLNGLQKISLFMCKIGQAFSNGSIQFSHAWPNLVEVNIDYCNDLVALPADTSDLILLEKLSITNCHKLLALPEDIGKLAKLELLRLRSCTGLAKLPGSTGNLKKLKSLDISYCFSIKELPEDFGELSSLRELNMRDCSRLQELPLSVSNLEHLKVIGDDETQSLWQPFLPIKGTHIVVVKENINLNWLPKFQF
;
A
#
# COMPACT_ATOMS: atom_id res chain seq x y z
N MET A 1 9.76 -14.32 10.51
CA MET A 1 11.04 -13.66 10.82
C MET A 1 10.81 -12.17 10.96
N ARG A 2 11.29 -11.53 12.03
CA ARG A 2 11.24 -10.08 12.22
C ARG A 2 12.68 -9.56 12.30
N LEU A 3 13.00 -8.57 11.48
CA LEU A 3 14.29 -7.90 11.43
C LEU A 3 14.07 -6.44 11.83
N GLU A 4 14.94 -5.92 12.69
CA GLU A 4 14.76 -4.61 13.29
C GLU A 4 16.08 -3.84 13.29
N ARG A 5 16.08 -2.62 12.75
CA ARG A 5 17.24 -1.71 12.73
C ARG A 5 18.52 -2.29 12.13
N ILE A 6 18.38 -3.31 11.29
CA ILE A 6 19.50 -3.89 10.57
C ILE A 6 19.69 -3.20 9.22
N SER A 7 20.91 -3.26 8.71
CA SER A 7 21.17 -2.97 7.30
C SER A 7 21.23 -4.30 6.57
N ILE A 8 20.44 -4.45 5.50
CA ILE A 8 20.53 -5.61 4.61
C ILE A 8 21.41 -5.15 3.43
N PRO A 9 22.72 -5.41 3.46
CA PRO A 9 23.59 -5.03 2.35
C PRO A 9 23.26 -5.86 1.09
N SER A 10 23.75 -5.44 -0.07
CA SER A 10 23.63 -6.16 -1.36
C SER A 10 24.32 -7.54 -1.40
N ILE A 11 24.72 -8.10 -0.25
CA ILE A 11 25.63 -9.25 -0.09
C ILE A 11 25.07 -10.54 -0.70
N ALA A 12 23.75 -10.69 -0.79
CA ALA A 12 23.15 -11.94 -1.27
C ALA A 12 22.78 -11.85 -2.75
N LYS A 13 23.76 -11.78 -3.67
CA LYS A 13 23.47 -11.99 -5.12
C LYS A 13 22.77 -13.33 -5.39
N HIS A 14 22.92 -14.29 -4.47
CA HIS A 14 22.25 -15.59 -4.46
C HIS A 14 21.83 -15.91 -3.01
N PRO A 15 20.70 -15.36 -2.51
CA PRO A 15 20.23 -15.66 -1.17
C PRO A 15 19.85 -17.14 -1.08
N MET A 16 20.27 -17.82 0.00
CA MET A 16 19.75 -19.17 0.28
C MET A 16 18.23 -19.12 0.39
N GLN A 17 17.55 -20.08 -0.25
CA GLN A 17 16.10 -20.17 -0.18
C GLN A 17 15.65 -20.55 1.24
N LEU A 18 14.80 -19.72 1.84
CA LEU A 18 14.17 -20.03 3.13
C LEU A 18 12.75 -20.54 2.88
N ASN A 19 12.64 -21.80 2.43
CA ASN A 19 11.37 -22.42 2.05
C ASN A 19 10.34 -22.50 3.18
N GLY A 20 10.78 -22.52 4.44
CA GLY A 20 9.88 -22.50 5.61
C GLY A 20 9.39 -21.11 5.99
N LEU A 21 9.92 -20.04 5.38
CA LEU A 21 9.59 -18.68 5.78
C LEU A 21 8.28 -18.22 5.11
N GLN A 22 7.22 -18.13 5.92
CA GLN A 22 5.92 -17.64 5.46
C GLN A 22 5.67 -16.16 5.77
N LYS A 23 6.39 -15.60 6.75
CA LYS A 23 6.19 -14.22 7.18
C LYS A 23 7.51 -13.50 7.38
N ILE A 24 7.64 -12.31 6.81
CA ILE A 24 8.78 -11.41 7.06
C ILE A 24 8.29 -10.05 7.53
N SER A 25 8.98 -9.47 8.50
CA SER A 25 8.73 -8.11 8.97
C SER A 25 10.04 -7.34 9.06
N LEU A 26 10.12 -6.19 8.41
CA LEU A 26 11.28 -5.32 8.36
C LEU A 26 10.91 -3.99 9.04
N PHE A 27 11.49 -3.71 10.21
CA PHE A 27 11.18 -2.51 10.98
C PHE A 27 12.43 -1.63 11.13
N MET A 28 12.37 -0.40 10.66
CA MET A 28 13.49 0.54 10.69
C MET A 28 14.78 0.01 10.03
N CYS A 29 14.65 -0.88 9.03
CA CYS A 29 15.79 -1.47 8.34
C CYS A 29 16.31 -0.53 7.23
N LYS A 30 17.60 -0.66 6.89
CA LYS A 30 18.18 -0.08 5.66
C LYS A 30 18.20 -1.14 4.57
N ILE A 31 17.26 -1.06 3.63
CA ILE A 31 16.99 -2.07 2.60
C ILE A 31 16.99 -1.50 1.18
N GLY A 32 17.07 -0.17 1.04
CA GLY A 32 16.94 0.53 -0.22
C GLY A 32 17.91 0.01 -1.28
N GLN A 33 19.20 -0.12 -0.93
CA GLN A 33 20.22 -0.63 -1.86
C GLN A 33 20.00 -2.09 -2.26
N ALA A 34 19.54 -2.93 -1.33
CA ALA A 34 19.31 -4.34 -1.62
C ALA A 34 18.14 -4.54 -2.58
N PHE A 35 17.10 -3.71 -2.45
CA PHE A 35 15.90 -3.79 -3.28
C PHE A 35 16.05 -3.06 -4.62
N SER A 36 16.79 -1.93 -4.67
CA SER A 36 16.98 -1.15 -5.90
C SER A 36 17.91 -1.83 -6.91
N ASN A 37 18.96 -2.50 -6.43
CA ASN A 37 20.03 -3.00 -7.29
C ASN A 37 19.76 -4.43 -7.81
N GLY A 38 18.54 -4.95 -7.64
CA GLY A 38 18.19 -6.33 -7.96
C GLY A 38 19.06 -7.36 -7.24
N SER A 39 19.71 -6.94 -6.13
CA SER A 39 20.72 -7.75 -5.45
C SER A 39 20.07 -8.95 -4.76
N ILE A 40 18.83 -8.80 -4.30
CA ILE A 40 18.03 -9.89 -3.75
C ILE A 40 16.93 -10.22 -4.75
N GLN A 41 16.94 -11.46 -5.23
CA GLN A 41 15.77 -12.06 -5.88
C GLN A 41 14.79 -12.46 -4.75
N PHE A 42 13.81 -11.59 -4.49
CA PHE A 42 12.85 -11.69 -3.39
C PHE A 42 12.03 -12.98 -3.47
N SER A 43 11.55 -13.33 -4.67
CA SER A 43 10.77 -14.55 -4.90
C SER A 43 11.63 -15.82 -4.82
N HIS A 44 12.90 -15.74 -5.19
CA HIS A 44 13.84 -16.84 -5.02
C HIS A 44 14.23 -17.05 -3.55
N ALA A 45 14.55 -15.97 -2.83
CA ALA A 45 14.97 -16.03 -1.44
C ALA A 45 13.86 -16.59 -0.55
N TRP A 46 12.63 -16.17 -0.81
CA TRP A 46 11.48 -16.42 0.07
C TRP A 46 10.24 -16.82 -0.73
N PRO A 47 10.27 -17.98 -1.42
CA PRO A 47 9.24 -18.37 -2.38
C PRO A 47 7.87 -18.63 -1.75
N ASN A 48 7.83 -18.91 -0.43
CA ASN A 48 6.61 -19.29 0.28
C ASN A 48 6.05 -18.19 1.19
N LEU A 49 6.42 -16.92 0.95
CA LEU A 49 5.87 -15.81 1.72
C LEU A 49 4.37 -15.65 1.50
N VAL A 50 3.68 -15.54 2.62
CA VAL A 50 2.25 -15.25 2.74
C VAL A 50 2.03 -13.83 3.25
N GLU A 51 2.96 -13.32 4.07
CA GLU A 51 2.85 -11.99 4.69
C GLU A 51 4.20 -11.25 4.66
N VAL A 52 4.18 -10.04 4.13
CA VAL A 52 5.32 -9.11 4.11
C VAL A 52 4.89 -7.82 4.80
N ASN A 53 5.60 -7.46 5.87
CA ASN A 53 5.42 -6.20 6.58
C ASN A 53 6.73 -5.39 6.50
N ILE A 54 6.65 -4.14 6.07
CA ILE A 54 7.78 -3.21 6.00
C ILE A 54 7.34 -1.91 6.67
N ASP A 55 8.06 -1.47 7.67
CA ASP A 55 7.68 -0.30 8.46
C ASP A 55 8.91 0.54 8.81
N TYR A 56 8.79 1.87 8.71
CA TYR A 56 9.85 2.85 8.96
C TYR A 56 11.17 2.59 8.20
N CYS A 57 11.13 1.91 7.05
CA CYS A 57 12.31 1.71 6.20
C CYS A 57 12.51 2.94 5.30
N ASN A 58 13.12 3.98 5.86
CA ASN A 58 13.21 5.33 5.27
C ASN A 58 14.07 5.43 4.00
N ASP A 59 14.79 4.37 3.63
CA ASP A 59 15.56 4.27 2.40
C ASP A 59 14.89 3.43 1.31
N LEU A 60 13.70 2.86 1.58
CA LEU A 60 12.92 2.13 0.59
C LEU A 60 12.41 3.09 -0.50
N VAL A 61 12.88 2.90 -1.73
CA VAL A 61 12.46 3.69 -2.91
C VAL A 61 11.48 2.91 -3.78
N ALA A 62 11.72 1.61 -3.96
CA ALA A 62 10.87 0.69 -4.71
C ALA A 62 11.02 -0.72 -4.13
N LEU A 63 10.00 -1.55 -4.32
CA LEU A 63 10.13 -2.99 -4.11
C LEU A 63 10.86 -3.66 -5.29
N PRO A 64 11.53 -4.81 -5.08
CA PRO A 64 12.02 -5.64 -6.17
C PRO A 64 10.90 -6.01 -7.14
N ALA A 65 11.17 -6.00 -8.44
CA ALA A 65 10.16 -6.31 -9.46
C ALA A 65 9.57 -7.72 -9.31
N ASP A 66 10.39 -8.68 -8.88
CA ASP A 66 10.01 -10.07 -8.63
C ASP A 66 9.17 -10.26 -7.36
N THR A 67 8.88 -9.19 -6.61
CA THR A 67 7.87 -9.24 -5.53
C THR A 67 6.52 -9.69 -6.07
N SER A 68 6.19 -9.35 -7.33
CA SER A 68 4.97 -9.77 -8.02
C SER A 68 4.91 -11.28 -8.31
N ASP A 69 6.03 -11.99 -8.18
CA ASP A 69 6.12 -13.44 -8.38
C ASP A 69 5.87 -14.24 -7.08
N LEU A 70 5.60 -13.56 -5.96
CA LEU A 70 5.18 -14.19 -4.70
C LEU A 70 3.72 -14.66 -4.78
N ILE A 71 3.44 -15.70 -5.57
CA ILE A 71 2.08 -16.20 -5.86
C ILE A 71 1.29 -16.67 -4.62
N LEU A 72 1.96 -16.86 -3.49
CA LEU A 72 1.34 -17.23 -2.21
C LEU A 72 1.04 -16.04 -1.30
N LEU A 73 1.45 -14.82 -1.68
CA LEU A 73 1.31 -13.63 -0.85
C LEU A 73 -0.16 -13.25 -0.67
N GLU A 74 -0.60 -13.17 0.59
CA GLU A 74 -1.95 -12.78 0.98
C GLU A 74 -1.98 -11.38 1.59
N LYS A 75 -0.86 -10.93 2.17
CA LYS A 75 -0.77 -9.65 2.89
C LYS A 75 0.53 -8.93 2.56
N LEU A 76 0.41 -7.72 2.03
CA LEU A 76 1.51 -6.79 1.83
C LEU A 76 1.21 -5.49 2.58
N SER A 77 2.02 -5.18 3.58
CA SER A 77 1.90 -3.95 4.37
C SER A 77 3.21 -3.18 4.32
N ILE A 78 3.19 -1.97 3.77
CA ILE A 78 4.28 -1.01 3.77
C ILE A 78 3.79 0.26 4.46
N THR A 79 4.41 0.63 5.57
CA THR A 79 4.00 1.78 6.38
C THR A 79 5.17 2.69 6.71
N ASN A 80 4.93 4.00 6.81
CA ASN A 80 5.94 5.00 7.17
C ASN A 80 7.22 4.94 6.31
N CYS A 81 7.10 4.51 5.05
CA CYS A 81 8.20 4.45 4.09
C CYS A 81 8.09 5.65 3.14
N HIS A 82 8.48 6.82 3.64
CA HIS A 82 8.20 8.11 3.00
C HIS A 82 8.84 8.30 1.61
N LYS A 83 9.89 7.53 1.30
CA LYS A 83 10.60 7.57 0.00
C LYS A 83 10.11 6.55 -1.02
N LEU A 84 9.13 5.70 -0.68
CA LEU A 84 8.56 4.75 -1.63
C LEU A 84 7.91 5.53 -2.77
N LEU A 85 8.43 5.39 -3.99
CA LEU A 85 7.95 6.12 -5.17
C LEU A 85 6.96 5.32 -6.01
N ALA A 86 7.15 4.00 -6.07
CA ALA A 86 6.36 3.10 -6.90
C ALA A 86 6.31 1.68 -6.34
N LEU A 87 5.22 0.98 -6.63
CA LEU A 87 5.11 -0.47 -6.55
C LEU A 87 5.52 -1.11 -7.89
N PRO A 88 5.82 -2.43 -7.94
CA PRO A 88 6.04 -3.14 -9.19
C PRO A 88 4.83 -3.02 -10.12
N GLU A 89 5.05 -2.71 -11.40
CA GLU A 89 3.94 -2.53 -12.37
C GLU A 89 3.07 -3.79 -12.53
N ASP A 90 3.64 -4.98 -12.27
CA ASP A 90 2.98 -6.29 -12.33
C ASP A 90 2.33 -6.74 -11.01
N ILE A 91 2.10 -5.85 -10.04
CA ILE A 91 1.53 -6.22 -8.73
C ILE A 91 0.25 -7.04 -8.83
N GLY A 92 -0.54 -6.84 -9.90
CA GLY A 92 -1.75 -7.60 -10.23
C GLY A 92 -1.56 -9.12 -10.39
N LYS A 93 -0.33 -9.61 -10.54
CA LYS A 93 -0.02 -11.06 -10.56
C LYS A 93 -0.25 -11.75 -9.22
N LEU A 94 -0.32 -10.99 -8.12
CA LEU A 94 -0.54 -11.50 -6.77
C LEU A 94 -2.00 -11.95 -6.55
N ALA A 95 -2.39 -13.04 -7.22
CA ALA A 95 -3.77 -13.53 -7.28
C ALA A 95 -4.36 -13.98 -5.92
N LYS A 96 -3.52 -14.11 -4.88
CA LYS A 96 -3.95 -14.42 -3.51
C LYS A 96 -4.00 -13.21 -2.57
N LEU A 97 -3.56 -12.04 -3.01
CA LEU A 97 -3.47 -10.87 -2.15
C LEU A 97 -4.85 -10.44 -1.67
N GLU A 98 -5.05 -10.43 -0.36
CA GLU A 98 -6.29 -10.04 0.30
C GLU A 98 -6.18 -8.68 0.98
N LEU A 99 -4.96 -8.28 1.38
CA LEU A 99 -4.67 -7.02 2.03
C LEU A 99 -3.46 -6.34 1.39
N LEU A 100 -3.67 -5.11 0.94
CA LEU A 100 -2.62 -4.19 0.52
C LEU A 100 -2.70 -2.93 1.37
N ARG A 101 -1.70 -2.70 2.21
CA ARG A 101 -1.58 -1.50 3.03
C ARG A 101 -0.34 -0.72 2.62
N LEU A 102 -0.53 0.54 2.26
CA LEU A 102 0.45 1.54 1.87
C LEU A 102 0.15 2.80 2.68
N ARG A 103 0.46 2.78 3.98
CA ARG A 103 0.08 3.89 4.87
C ARG A 103 1.25 4.84 5.09
N SER A 104 1.02 6.13 4.95
CA SER A 104 2.06 7.17 5.11
C SER A 104 3.26 6.96 4.18
N CYS A 105 3.03 6.37 2.99
CA CYS A 105 4.00 6.26 1.91
C CYS A 105 3.94 7.53 1.05
N THR A 106 4.40 8.62 1.64
CA THR A 106 4.21 9.99 1.15
C THR A 106 4.77 10.29 -0.24
N GLY A 107 5.79 9.56 -0.68
CA GLY A 107 6.37 9.68 -2.02
C GLY A 107 5.63 8.91 -3.11
N LEU A 108 4.66 8.05 -2.75
CA LEU A 108 3.98 7.18 -3.70
C LEU A 108 3.02 8.01 -4.55
N ALA A 109 3.27 8.07 -5.85
CA ALA A 109 2.54 8.97 -6.75
C ALA A 109 1.31 8.34 -7.43
N LYS A 110 1.30 7.00 -7.58
CA LYS A 110 0.23 6.23 -8.21
C LYS A 110 0.25 4.78 -7.74
N LEU A 111 -0.88 4.10 -7.87
CA LEU A 111 -0.91 2.63 -7.88
C LEU A 111 -0.62 2.12 -9.32
N PRO A 112 0.01 0.95 -9.48
CA PRO A 112 0.22 0.33 -10.80
C PRO A 112 -1.06 0.13 -11.61
N GLY A 113 -0.97 0.16 -12.94
CA GLY A 113 -2.12 -0.10 -13.82
C GLY A 113 -2.73 -1.49 -13.59
N SER A 114 -1.90 -2.48 -13.25
CA SER A 114 -2.35 -3.86 -12.97
C SER A 114 -3.10 -4.03 -11.64
N THR A 115 -3.25 -2.98 -10.81
CA THR A 115 -3.90 -3.07 -9.50
C THR A 115 -5.33 -3.65 -9.61
N GLY A 116 -6.08 -3.30 -10.67
CA GLY A 116 -7.43 -3.84 -10.92
C GLY A 116 -7.50 -5.37 -11.10
N ASN A 117 -6.35 -6.03 -11.32
CA ASN A 117 -6.27 -7.49 -11.45
C ASN A 117 -6.21 -8.22 -10.10
N LEU A 118 -6.12 -7.51 -8.97
CA LEU A 118 -6.10 -8.10 -7.63
C LEU A 118 -7.50 -8.58 -7.19
N LYS A 119 -8.03 -9.61 -7.88
CA LYS A 119 -9.43 -10.07 -7.73
C LYS A 119 -9.81 -10.60 -6.34
N LYS A 120 -8.83 -10.88 -5.47
CA LYS A 120 -9.06 -11.31 -4.07
C LYS A 120 -8.83 -10.20 -3.04
N LEU A 121 -8.43 -9.00 -3.46
CA LEU A 121 -8.14 -7.90 -2.54
C LEU A 121 -9.43 -7.49 -1.83
N LYS A 122 -9.43 -7.58 -0.49
CA LYS A 122 -10.56 -7.24 0.37
C LYS A 122 -10.36 -5.88 1.05
N SER A 123 -9.10 -5.54 1.35
CA SER A 123 -8.74 -4.32 2.06
C SER A 123 -7.59 -3.61 1.34
N LEU A 124 -7.82 -2.35 0.99
CA LEU A 124 -6.82 -1.44 0.47
C LEU A 124 -6.74 -0.22 1.39
N ASP A 125 -5.54 0.05 1.92
CA ASP A 125 -5.26 1.23 2.73
C ASP A 125 -4.17 2.03 2.06
N ILE A 126 -4.51 3.20 1.52
CA ILE A 126 -3.59 4.18 0.95
C ILE A 126 -3.53 5.46 1.79
N SER A 127 -4.00 5.41 3.04
CA SER A 127 -4.12 6.60 3.87
C SER A 127 -2.77 7.31 4.10
N TYR A 128 -2.81 8.64 4.17
CA TYR A 128 -1.65 9.52 4.30
C TYR A 128 -0.64 9.40 3.14
N CYS A 129 -1.06 8.90 1.97
CA CYS A 129 -0.27 8.92 0.74
C CYS A 129 -0.58 10.18 -0.07
N PHE A 130 -0.14 11.34 0.44
CA PHE A 130 -0.48 12.64 -0.15
C PHE A 130 -0.07 12.79 -1.62
N SER A 131 0.92 12.04 -2.13
CA SER A 131 1.39 12.18 -3.51
C SER A 131 0.54 11.46 -4.55
N ILE A 132 -0.39 10.60 -4.13
CA ILE A 132 -1.31 9.91 -5.04
C ILE A 132 -2.23 10.94 -5.68
N LYS A 133 -2.23 10.99 -7.02
CA LYS A 133 -3.04 11.93 -7.80
C LYS A 133 -4.22 11.29 -8.53
N GLU A 134 -4.10 10.00 -8.82
CA GLU A 134 -5.06 9.22 -9.60
C GLU A 134 -5.10 7.78 -9.09
N LEU A 135 -6.24 7.12 -9.31
CA LEU A 135 -6.36 5.67 -9.22
C LEU A 135 -6.34 5.08 -10.65
N PRO A 136 -5.86 3.84 -10.85
CA PRO A 136 -5.85 3.19 -12.16
C PRO A 136 -7.24 3.16 -12.81
N GLU A 137 -7.32 3.29 -14.14
CA GLU A 137 -8.59 3.30 -14.87
C GLU A 137 -9.47 2.08 -14.55
N ASP A 138 -8.85 0.91 -14.36
CA ASP A 138 -9.51 -0.35 -14.02
C ASP A 138 -9.71 -0.54 -12.50
N PHE A 139 -9.70 0.51 -11.66
CA PHE A 139 -9.84 0.35 -10.20
C PHE A 139 -11.15 -0.36 -9.79
N GLY A 140 -12.23 -0.16 -10.55
CA GLY A 140 -13.51 -0.86 -10.40
C GLY A 140 -13.45 -2.39 -10.53
N GLU A 141 -12.39 -2.91 -11.12
CA GLU A 141 -12.18 -4.34 -11.35
C GLU A 141 -11.81 -5.12 -10.08
N LEU A 142 -11.59 -4.42 -8.97
CA LEU A 142 -11.38 -4.96 -7.62
C LEU A 142 -12.69 -5.52 -7.01
N SER A 143 -13.28 -6.55 -7.64
CA SER A 143 -14.60 -7.09 -7.30
C SER A 143 -14.76 -7.63 -5.86
N SER A 144 -13.65 -8.00 -5.22
CA SER A 144 -13.64 -8.45 -3.81
C SER A 144 -13.39 -7.34 -2.79
N LEU A 145 -13.16 -6.09 -3.22
CA LEU A 145 -12.83 -5.00 -2.30
C LEU A 145 -14.02 -4.68 -1.41
N ARG A 146 -13.77 -4.59 -0.10
CA ARG A 146 -14.78 -4.31 0.93
C ARG A 146 -14.41 -3.14 1.82
N GLU A 147 -13.12 -2.85 1.96
CA GLU A 147 -12.66 -1.67 2.70
C GLU A 147 -11.60 -0.93 1.89
N LEU A 148 -11.82 0.37 1.69
CA LEU A 148 -10.87 1.31 1.11
C LEU A 148 -10.62 2.44 2.11
N ASN A 149 -9.39 2.59 2.58
CA ASN A 149 -8.99 3.73 3.39
C ASN A 149 -8.12 4.69 2.57
N MET A 150 -8.58 5.94 2.46
CA MET A 150 -7.96 6.96 1.64
C MET A 150 -7.93 8.34 2.32
N ARG A 151 -7.97 8.34 3.66
CA ARG A 151 -7.74 9.56 4.46
C ARG A 151 -6.43 10.23 4.07
N ASP A 152 -6.42 11.56 4.01
CA ASP A 152 -5.25 12.37 3.74
C ASP A 152 -4.58 12.06 2.38
N CYS A 153 -5.39 11.66 1.40
CA CYS A 153 -5.01 11.57 -0.01
C CYS A 153 -5.36 12.87 -0.76
N SER A 154 -4.94 14.02 -0.21
CA SER A 154 -5.41 15.35 -0.61
C SER A 154 -5.08 15.80 -2.05
N ARG A 155 -4.19 15.10 -2.76
CA ARG A 155 -3.87 15.39 -4.18
C ARG A 155 -4.66 14.53 -5.16
N LEU A 156 -5.46 13.58 -4.69
CA LEU A 156 -6.37 12.82 -5.52
C LEU A 156 -7.55 13.73 -5.89
N GLN A 157 -7.65 14.12 -7.15
CA GLN A 157 -8.64 15.11 -7.61
C GLN A 157 -9.84 14.49 -8.31
N GLU A 158 -9.67 13.29 -8.85
CA GLU A 158 -10.71 12.56 -9.57
C GLU A 158 -10.62 11.07 -9.29
N LEU A 159 -11.76 10.39 -9.40
CA LEU A 159 -11.85 8.94 -9.39
C LEU A 159 -12.15 8.44 -10.81
N PRO A 160 -11.57 7.32 -11.23
CA PRO A 160 -11.87 6.72 -12.52
C PRO A 160 -13.35 6.28 -12.55
N LEU A 161 -14.00 6.34 -13.72
CA LEU A 161 -15.41 5.98 -13.86
C LEU A 161 -15.73 4.55 -13.36
N SER A 162 -14.74 3.67 -13.43
CA SER A 162 -14.85 2.27 -12.99
C SER A 162 -15.17 2.12 -11.50
N VAL A 163 -14.95 3.12 -10.63
CA VAL A 163 -15.34 3.02 -9.21
C VAL A 163 -16.84 2.71 -9.02
N SER A 164 -17.67 3.04 -10.02
CA SER A 164 -19.09 2.70 -10.08
C SER A 164 -19.37 1.19 -10.14
N ASN A 165 -18.39 0.38 -10.56
CA ASN A 165 -18.49 -1.08 -10.64
C ASN A 165 -18.25 -1.78 -9.28
N LEU A 166 -17.75 -1.04 -8.28
CA LEU A 166 -17.55 -1.57 -6.95
C LEU A 166 -18.91 -1.81 -6.29
N GLU A 167 -19.03 -2.82 -5.45
CA GLU A 167 -20.25 -3.07 -4.67
C GLU A 167 -19.87 -3.40 -3.22
N HIS A 168 -20.75 -3.06 -2.28
CA HIS A 168 -20.60 -3.39 -0.87
C HIS A 168 -19.28 -2.85 -0.26
N LEU A 169 -18.85 -1.67 -0.72
CA LEU A 169 -17.60 -1.04 -0.31
C LEU A 169 -17.79 -0.08 0.87
N LYS A 170 -16.96 -0.23 1.90
CA LYS A 170 -16.79 0.79 2.93
C LYS A 170 -15.60 1.68 2.57
N VAL A 171 -15.87 2.95 2.28
CA VAL A 171 -14.83 3.96 2.05
C VAL A 171 -14.58 4.70 3.35
N ILE A 172 -13.33 4.77 3.80
CA ILE A 172 -12.90 5.53 4.98
C ILE A 172 -12.07 6.71 4.48
N GLY A 173 -12.49 7.92 4.84
CA GLY A 173 -11.89 9.15 4.32
C GLY A 173 -12.14 10.36 5.20
N ASP A 174 -11.72 11.50 4.69
CA ASP A 174 -11.99 12.87 5.16
C ASP A 174 -13.15 13.50 4.37
N ASP A 175 -13.41 14.79 4.59
CA ASP A 175 -14.47 15.53 3.89
C ASP A 175 -14.16 15.67 2.38
N GLU A 176 -12.87 15.77 2.01
CA GLU A 176 -12.40 15.76 0.63
C GLU A 176 -12.72 14.42 -0.05
N THR A 177 -12.42 13.31 0.61
CA THR A 177 -12.79 11.97 0.14
C THR A 177 -14.30 11.87 -0.04
N GLN A 178 -15.10 12.34 0.92
CA GLN A 178 -16.55 12.30 0.79
C GLN A 178 -17.02 13.03 -0.47
N SER A 179 -16.44 14.20 -0.74
CA SER A 179 -16.76 15.05 -1.89
C SER A 179 -16.39 14.37 -3.22
N LEU A 180 -15.22 13.71 -3.30
CA LEU A 180 -14.78 12.97 -4.49
C LEU A 180 -15.71 11.83 -4.87
N TRP A 181 -16.32 11.16 -3.89
CA TRP A 181 -17.19 10.01 -4.12
C TRP A 181 -18.66 10.40 -4.36
N GLN A 182 -19.09 11.62 -3.99
CA GLN A 182 -20.48 12.08 -4.18
C GLN A 182 -21.03 11.84 -5.60
N PRO A 183 -20.30 12.13 -6.70
CA PRO A 183 -20.83 11.98 -8.05
C PRO A 183 -21.16 10.54 -8.46
N PHE A 184 -20.60 9.54 -7.76
CA PHE A 184 -20.80 8.14 -8.07
C PHE A 184 -21.91 7.48 -7.24
N LEU A 185 -22.35 8.14 -6.16
CA LEU A 185 -23.39 7.61 -5.29
C LEU A 185 -24.80 7.81 -5.90
N PRO A 186 -25.72 6.86 -5.70
CA PRO A 186 -25.58 5.63 -4.93
C PRO A 186 -24.86 4.52 -5.68
N ILE A 187 -23.88 3.89 -5.04
CA ILE A 187 -23.29 2.61 -5.45
C ILE A 187 -23.84 1.52 -4.53
N LYS A 188 -24.24 0.38 -5.08
CA LYS A 188 -24.93 -0.70 -4.34
C LYS A 188 -24.14 -1.14 -3.11
N GLY A 189 -24.71 -0.96 -1.93
CA GLY A 189 -24.13 -1.38 -0.65
C GLY A 189 -22.89 -0.58 -0.22
N THR A 190 -22.52 0.46 -0.96
CA THR A 190 -21.34 1.28 -0.68
C THR A 190 -21.70 2.43 0.25
N HIS A 191 -20.86 2.70 1.24
CA HIS A 191 -21.02 3.82 2.16
C HIS A 191 -19.68 4.45 2.50
N ILE A 192 -19.71 5.76 2.76
CA ILE A 192 -18.54 6.55 3.11
C ILE A 192 -18.59 6.84 4.62
N VAL A 193 -17.49 6.53 5.29
CA VAL A 193 -17.24 6.84 6.69
C VAL A 193 -16.22 7.97 6.75
N VAL A 194 -16.71 9.16 7.10
CA VAL A 194 -15.85 10.33 7.32
C VAL A 194 -15.26 10.27 8.73
N VAL A 195 -13.95 10.26 8.82
CA VAL A 195 -13.22 10.30 10.09
C VAL A 195 -12.73 11.71 10.31
N LYS A 196 -13.31 12.40 11.30
CA LYS A 196 -12.84 13.72 11.71
C LYS A 196 -11.59 13.55 12.56
N GLU A 197 -10.47 14.12 12.14
CA GLU A 197 -9.33 14.30 13.03
C GLU A 197 -9.74 15.28 14.14
N ASN A 198 -9.78 14.83 15.39
CA ASN A 198 -9.84 15.74 16.51
C ASN A 198 -8.49 16.46 16.60
N ILE A 199 -8.33 17.57 15.85
CA ILE A 199 -7.23 18.51 16.04
C ILE A 199 -7.45 19.19 17.38
N ASN A 200 -7.11 18.48 18.45
CA ASN A 200 -7.11 19.07 19.78
C ASN A 200 -5.84 19.93 19.91
N LEU A 201 -5.98 21.24 19.65
CA LEU A 201 -4.94 22.25 19.75
C LEU A 201 -4.43 22.49 21.20
N ASN A 202 -4.86 21.69 22.18
CA ASN A 202 -4.39 21.74 23.58
C ASN A 202 -2.86 21.54 23.74
N TRP A 203 -2.14 21.20 22.68
CA TRP A 203 -0.69 21.04 22.66
C TRP A 203 0.06 22.31 22.23
N LEU A 204 -0.64 23.36 21.77
CA LEU A 204 0.00 24.65 21.52
C LEU A 204 0.37 25.28 22.88
N PRO A 205 1.66 25.59 23.12
CA PRO A 205 2.03 26.42 24.26
C PRO A 205 1.28 27.75 24.13
N LYS A 206 0.51 28.13 25.15
CA LYS A 206 -0.11 29.44 25.22
C LYS A 206 1.01 30.47 25.31
N PHE A 207 1.30 31.15 24.21
CA PHE A 207 2.17 32.31 24.23
C PHE A 207 1.49 33.40 25.07
N GLN A 208 2.05 33.70 26.24
CA GLN A 208 1.73 34.90 26.99
C GLN A 208 2.68 35.99 26.48
N PHE A 209 2.10 37.08 25.97
CA PHE A 209 2.82 38.29 25.56
C PHE A 209 3.42 39.01 26.76
#